data_AF-A0A1A9SZT5-F1
#
_entry.id   AF-A0A1A9SZT5-F1
#
_cell.length_a   1.000
_cell.length_b   1.000
_cell.length_c   1.000
_cell.angle_alpha   90.00
_cell.angle_beta   90.00
_cell.angle_gamma   90.00
#
_symmetry.space_group_name_H-M   'P 1'
#
loop_
_entity.id
_entity.type
_entity.pdbx_description
1 polymer ?
#
loop_
_entity_poly.entity_id
_entity_poly.type
_entity_poly.pdbx_seq_one_letter_code
_entity_poly.pdbx_strand_id
1 'polypeptide(L)'
;MTLDVSDEVFLIDALSMQVISANKSVAEHFVCDVDKLDIYDLKTLLGIDQSVLIEYLNNHRQTANLFTIGKKVGEQNYIYQDDRLKVLLVRINQQDYLIATKSSWATKKAMLQALDESESRFHAIVSNTPSLVFQFRFDEDGHIVFIFLSEACKALLGLMPEVLKKVPAMFSEMMLPEDRTSFEESITLSASELTVLNWEGRIWIDEWQDTKWINLRSSPRILNDGAIQWEGIMTNITQSKNEKHEIEQSRQRLAELSAHMEQIKEQERQRIGREIHDDLGGNLTAIKIGLSSIVKRIKPDQTELLEKAKQLEGIVDNTFEAAHRISGDLRPNILELGIVAAIEWQTKEFEKQIGVTSVFTSNQQELSVTQDQAITLFRICQEALFNIAKHAKAKLVKVALTADEREITLEVVDDGIGIEPSDMLKANSYGLRGMSERLTLLNGSFNIQRAAKSGTRIVVKLPCETVH
;
A
#
# COMPACT_ATOMS: atom_id res chain seq x y z
N MET A 1 -32.81 39.41 -39.13
CA MET A 1 -33.21 38.78 -37.86
C MET A 1 -32.49 37.44 -37.80
N THR A 2 -31.58 37.24 -36.84
CA THR A 2 -30.95 35.92 -36.63
C THR A 2 -31.96 35.06 -35.88
N LEU A 3 -32.51 34.06 -36.55
CA LEU A 3 -33.47 33.10 -35.99
C LEU A 3 -32.70 31.94 -35.36
N ASP A 4 -33.03 31.59 -34.12
CA ASP A 4 -32.59 30.34 -33.50
C ASP A 4 -33.47 29.18 -34.03
N VAL A 5 -32.93 27.96 -34.08
CA VAL A 5 -33.67 26.77 -34.53
C VAL A 5 -34.88 26.51 -33.62
N SER A 6 -34.79 26.96 -32.37
CA SER A 6 -35.85 26.85 -31.36
C SER A 6 -36.88 27.99 -31.37
N ASP A 7 -36.74 29.00 -32.24
CA ASP A 7 -37.70 30.11 -32.31
C ASP A 7 -39.01 29.66 -32.98
N GLU A 8 -40.14 30.03 -32.40
CA GLU A 8 -41.46 29.84 -32.98
C GLU A 8 -41.73 30.97 -33.97
N VAL A 9 -42.04 30.64 -35.23
CA VAL A 9 -42.33 31.62 -36.29
C VAL A 9 -43.73 31.38 -36.84
N PHE A 10 -44.53 32.45 -36.86
CA PHE A 10 -45.91 32.44 -37.35
C PHE A 10 -46.07 33.46 -38.49
N LEU A 11 -46.75 33.07 -39.56
CA LEU A 11 -47.21 33.94 -40.64
C LEU A 11 -48.73 34.12 -40.50
N ILE A 12 -49.19 35.36 -40.44
CA ILE A 12 -50.58 35.71 -40.15
C ILE A 12 -51.09 36.63 -41.26
N ASP A 13 -52.30 36.37 -41.76
CA ASP A 13 -52.97 37.28 -42.69
C ASP A 13 -53.45 38.52 -41.94
N ALA A 14 -53.04 39.72 -42.37
CA ALA A 14 -53.39 40.95 -41.65
C ALA A 14 -54.87 41.36 -41.83
N LEU A 15 -55.58 40.78 -42.81
CA LEU A 15 -57.00 41.07 -43.06
C LEU A 15 -57.93 40.17 -42.23
N SER A 16 -57.73 38.85 -42.29
CA SER A 16 -58.53 37.86 -41.58
C SER A 16 -58.05 37.61 -40.15
N MET A 17 -56.81 38.01 -39.82
CA MET A 17 -56.15 37.73 -38.53
C MET A 17 -56.06 36.23 -38.23
N GLN A 18 -55.93 35.41 -39.26
CA GLN A 18 -55.71 33.96 -39.15
C GLN A 18 -54.26 33.60 -39.43
N VAL A 19 -53.75 32.57 -38.74
CA VAL A 19 -52.41 32.03 -38.98
C VAL A 19 -52.43 31.25 -40.29
N ILE A 20 -51.68 31.70 -41.28
CA ILE A 20 -51.57 31.05 -42.59
C ILE A 20 -50.58 29.89 -42.51
N SER A 21 -49.50 30.06 -41.75
CA SER A 21 -48.42 29.08 -41.69
C SER A 21 -47.58 29.28 -40.42
N ALA A 22 -46.94 28.22 -39.95
CA ALA A 22 -45.99 28.26 -38.86
C ALA A 22 -44.80 27.33 -39.13
N ASN A 23 -43.66 27.59 -38.50
CA ASN A 23 -42.50 26.71 -38.61
C ASN A 23 -42.67 25.45 -37.75
N LYS A 24 -41.82 24.45 -37.99
CA LYS A 24 -41.85 23.14 -37.33
C LYS A 24 -41.78 23.24 -35.79
N SER A 25 -41.06 24.22 -35.26
CA SER A 25 -40.92 24.46 -33.81
C SER A 25 -42.26 24.76 -33.13
N VAL A 26 -43.22 25.38 -33.85
CA VAL A 26 -44.59 25.59 -33.36
C VAL A 26 -45.37 24.27 -33.29
N ALA A 27 -45.27 23.42 -34.32
CA ALA A 27 -45.93 22.12 -34.33
C ALA A 27 -45.42 21.19 -33.21
N GLU A 28 -44.12 21.24 -32.93
CA GLU A 28 -43.49 20.48 -31.83
C GLU A 28 -43.95 20.98 -30.45
N HIS A 29 -44.14 22.29 -30.26
CA HIS A 29 -44.65 22.86 -29.01
C HIS A 29 -46.12 22.48 -28.76
N PHE A 30 -47.01 22.71 -29.73
CA PHE A 30 -48.45 22.52 -29.55
C PHE A 30 -48.91 21.08 -29.83
N VAL A 31 -47.98 20.19 -30.21
CA VAL A 31 -48.24 18.78 -30.53
C VAL A 31 -49.41 18.65 -31.53
N CYS A 32 -49.38 19.48 -32.57
CA CYS A 32 -50.42 19.54 -33.59
C CYS A 32 -49.81 19.62 -35.00
N ASP A 33 -50.57 19.19 -36.00
CA ASP A 33 -50.19 19.38 -37.40
C ASP A 33 -50.27 20.88 -37.74
N VAL A 34 -49.30 21.38 -38.53
CA VAL A 34 -49.20 22.81 -38.88
C VAL A 34 -50.47 23.26 -39.60
N ASP A 35 -51.09 22.36 -40.37
CA ASP A 35 -52.32 22.61 -41.15
C ASP A 35 -53.61 22.61 -40.29
N LYS A 36 -53.51 22.38 -38.98
CA LYS A 36 -54.66 22.40 -38.04
C LYS A 36 -54.58 23.54 -37.01
N LEU A 37 -53.70 24.50 -37.23
CA LEU A 37 -53.53 25.65 -36.33
C LEU A 37 -54.72 26.63 -36.34
N ASP A 38 -55.58 26.58 -37.36
CA ASP A 38 -56.82 27.40 -37.48
C ASP A 38 -57.83 27.20 -36.33
N ILE A 39 -57.66 26.13 -35.53
CA ILE A 39 -58.54 25.80 -34.40
C ILE A 39 -58.19 26.66 -33.17
N TYR A 40 -56.96 27.20 -33.09
CA TYR A 40 -56.49 27.99 -31.97
C TYR A 40 -56.62 29.48 -32.26
N ASP A 41 -57.12 30.25 -31.28
CA ASP A 41 -57.13 31.71 -31.40
C ASP A 41 -55.71 32.30 -31.26
N LEU A 42 -55.49 33.48 -31.83
CA LEU A 42 -54.19 34.17 -31.74
C LEU A 42 -53.77 34.45 -30.29
N LYS A 43 -54.73 34.52 -29.37
CA LYS A 43 -54.50 34.69 -27.93
C LYS A 43 -53.85 33.47 -27.31
N THR A 44 -54.26 32.27 -27.70
CA THR A 44 -53.69 31.00 -27.26
C THR A 44 -52.32 30.77 -27.90
N LEU A 45 -52.16 31.12 -29.18
CA LEU A 45 -50.91 30.89 -29.91
C LEU A 45 -49.79 31.88 -29.54
N LEU A 46 -50.11 33.18 -29.51
CA LEU A 46 -49.13 34.25 -29.31
C LEU A 46 -49.14 34.85 -27.91
N GLY A 47 -50.14 34.52 -27.08
CA GLY A 47 -50.30 35.09 -25.73
C GLY A 47 -50.76 36.54 -25.71
N ILE A 48 -51.18 37.10 -26.85
CA ILE A 48 -51.66 38.48 -27.00
C ILE A 48 -53.04 38.51 -27.64
N ASP A 49 -53.85 39.48 -27.24
CA ASP A 49 -55.20 39.64 -27.77
C ASP A 49 -55.17 40.19 -29.21
N GLN A 50 -56.04 39.67 -30.08
CA GLN A 50 -56.13 40.07 -31.49
C GLN A 50 -56.33 41.59 -31.65
N SER A 51 -57.05 42.21 -30.71
CA SER A 51 -57.26 43.65 -30.65
C SER A 51 -55.96 44.46 -30.66
N VAL A 52 -54.90 43.96 -30.00
CA VAL A 52 -53.57 44.61 -29.93
C VAL A 52 -52.88 44.60 -31.30
N LEU A 53 -53.00 43.51 -32.05
CA LEU A 53 -52.43 43.40 -33.39
C LEU A 53 -53.21 44.25 -34.41
N ILE A 54 -54.53 44.38 -34.26
CA ILE A 54 -55.36 45.25 -35.10
C ILE A 54 -55.03 46.72 -34.84
N GLU A 55 -54.90 47.12 -33.57
CA GLU A 55 -54.46 48.46 -33.19
C GLU A 55 -53.07 48.78 -33.78
N TYR A 56 -52.15 47.82 -33.74
CA TYR A 56 -50.83 47.92 -34.36
C TYR A 56 -50.91 48.12 -35.89
N LEU A 57 -51.71 47.32 -36.60
CA LEU A 57 -51.90 47.45 -38.05
C LEU A 57 -52.45 48.82 -38.44
N ASN A 58 -53.40 49.36 -37.66
CA ASN A 58 -54.01 50.65 -37.92
C ASN A 58 -53.02 51.81 -37.72
N ASN A 59 -52.16 51.72 -36.70
CA ASN A 59 -51.20 52.78 -36.37
C ASN A 59 -49.94 52.77 -37.25
N HIS A 60 -49.58 51.61 -37.83
CA HIS A 60 -48.27 51.43 -38.48
C HIS A 60 -48.33 50.96 -39.95
N ARG A 61 -49.51 51.01 -40.58
CA ARG A 61 -49.74 50.57 -41.99
C ARG A 61 -48.85 51.24 -43.05
N GLN A 62 -48.19 52.34 -42.71
CA GLN A 62 -47.33 53.14 -43.60
C GLN A 62 -45.82 52.95 -43.36
N THR A 63 -45.40 52.25 -42.29
CA THR A 63 -43.99 52.09 -41.92
C THR A 63 -43.63 50.61 -41.70
N ALA A 64 -42.80 50.04 -42.58
CA ALA A 64 -42.32 48.67 -42.47
C ALA A 64 -41.10 48.58 -41.53
N ASN A 65 -41.33 48.65 -40.22
CA ASN A 65 -40.29 48.54 -39.20
C ASN A 65 -40.48 47.26 -38.34
N LEU A 66 -39.40 46.74 -37.77
CA LEU A 66 -39.40 45.61 -36.84
C LEU A 66 -39.75 46.10 -35.43
N PHE A 67 -40.74 45.49 -34.78
CA PHE A 67 -41.17 45.88 -33.43
C PHE A 67 -41.30 44.69 -32.49
N THR A 68 -41.21 44.98 -31.19
CA THR A 68 -41.37 44.00 -30.11
C THR A 68 -42.65 44.34 -29.35
N ILE A 69 -43.59 43.40 -29.28
CA ILE A 69 -44.89 43.60 -28.61
C ILE A 69 -44.80 43.03 -27.19
N GLY A 70 -44.97 43.90 -26.19
CA GLY A 70 -45.06 43.51 -24.77
C GLY A 70 -46.48 43.08 -24.35
N LYS A 71 -46.59 42.37 -23.24
CA LYS A 71 -47.89 41.95 -22.66
C LYS A 71 -48.59 43.12 -21.96
N LYS A 72 -49.86 43.37 -22.25
CA LYS A 72 -50.69 44.36 -21.54
C LYS A 72 -50.97 43.88 -20.10
N VAL A 73 -50.59 44.68 -19.10
CA VAL A 73 -50.91 44.43 -17.68
C VAL A 73 -51.68 45.66 -17.16
N GLY A 74 -53.01 45.56 -17.08
CA GLY A 74 -53.88 46.66 -16.64
C GLY A 74 -54.43 47.53 -17.77
N GLU A 75 -55.21 48.57 -17.42
CA GLU A 75 -56.00 49.36 -18.38
C GLU A 75 -55.23 50.45 -19.13
N GLN A 76 -54.05 50.89 -18.68
CA GLN A 76 -53.38 52.07 -19.29
C GLN A 76 -51.88 51.99 -19.57
N ASN A 77 -51.20 50.84 -19.39
CA ASN A 77 -49.78 50.74 -19.76
C ASN A 77 -49.44 49.37 -20.40
N TYR A 78 -48.76 49.39 -21.54
CA TYR A 78 -48.00 48.24 -22.02
C TYR A 78 -46.73 48.15 -21.17
N ILE A 79 -46.67 47.20 -20.25
CA ILE A 79 -45.42 46.94 -19.52
C ILE A 79 -44.54 46.12 -20.47
N TYR A 80 -43.38 46.67 -20.84
CA TYR A 80 -42.31 45.96 -21.56
C TYR A 80 -41.65 44.97 -20.60
N GLN A 81 -42.39 43.92 -20.23
CA GLN A 81 -41.88 42.83 -19.43
C GLN A 81 -41.90 41.59 -20.32
N ASP A 82 -40.76 41.35 -20.95
CA ASP A 82 -40.39 40.29 -21.91
C ASP A 82 -40.39 40.66 -23.40
N ASP A 83 -39.19 40.76 -23.98
CA ASP A 83 -38.87 40.81 -25.42
C ASP A 83 -39.21 39.49 -26.17
N ARG A 84 -40.36 38.89 -25.86
CA ARG A 84 -40.70 37.52 -26.28
C ARG A 84 -41.45 37.41 -27.59
N LEU A 85 -42.02 38.49 -28.13
CA LEU A 85 -42.76 38.46 -29.39
C LEU A 85 -42.35 39.64 -30.28
N LYS A 86 -41.70 39.33 -31.40
CA LYS A 86 -41.37 40.32 -32.43
C LYS A 86 -42.32 40.15 -33.60
N VAL A 87 -42.95 41.24 -34.03
CA VAL A 87 -43.89 41.23 -35.14
C VAL A 87 -43.39 42.17 -36.24
N LEU A 88 -43.41 41.68 -37.47
CA LEU A 88 -43.00 42.41 -38.66
C LEU A 88 -44.16 42.45 -39.65
N LEU A 89 -44.50 43.63 -40.15
CA LEU A 89 -45.47 43.81 -41.24
C LEU A 89 -44.75 43.68 -42.59
N VAL A 90 -45.23 42.79 -43.44
CA VAL A 90 -44.70 42.55 -44.78
C VAL A 90 -45.83 42.65 -45.80
N ARG A 91 -45.62 43.43 -46.86
CA ARG A 91 -46.59 43.56 -47.96
C ARG A 91 -46.13 42.75 -49.16
N ILE A 92 -46.94 41.80 -49.60
CA ILE A 92 -46.68 40.94 -50.77
C ILE A 92 -47.90 41.04 -51.69
N ASN A 93 -47.69 41.38 -52.97
CA ASN A 93 -48.76 41.45 -53.99
C ASN A 93 -50.00 42.28 -53.58
N GLN A 94 -49.80 43.45 -52.96
CA GLN A 94 -50.85 44.34 -52.42
C GLN A 94 -51.66 43.79 -51.22
N GLN A 95 -51.25 42.66 -50.65
CA GLN A 95 -51.80 42.11 -49.40
C GLN A 95 -50.81 42.26 -48.24
N ASP A 96 -51.33 42.57 -47.06
CA ASP A 96 -50.55 42.78 -45.84
C ASP A 96 -50.49 41.46 -45.02
N TYR A 97 -49.29 41.08 -44.58
CA TYR A 97 -49.03 39.91 -43.74
C TYR A 97 -48.23 40.29 -42.50
N LEU A 98 -48.47 39.60 -41.38
CA LEU A 98 -47.69 39.75 -40.15
C LEU A 98 -46.82 38.51 -39.94
N ILE A 99 -45.52 38.71 -39.77
CA ILE A 99 -44.59 37.67 -39.32
C ILE A 99 -44.36 37.88 -37.83
N ALA A 100 -44.84 36.97 -37.00
CA ALA A 100 -44.63 36.98 -35.57
C ALA A 100 -43.58 35.94 -35.17
N THR A 101 -42.61 36.30 -34.35
CA THR A 101 -41.56 35.39 -33.87
C THR A 101 -41.47 35.43 -32.36
N LYS A 102 -41.44 34.24 -31.77
CA LYS A 102 -41.43 34.05 -30.33
C LYS A 102 -40.22 33.25 -29.91
N SER A 103 -39.32 33.90 -29.18
CA SER A 103 -38.04 33.31 -28.76
C SER A 103 -38.14 32.70 -27.37
N SER A 104 -37.74 31.44 -27.22
CA SER A 104 -37.71 30.74 -25.92
C SER A 104 -36.47 31.11 -25.09
N TRP A 105 -36.47 32.29 -24.47
CA TRP A 105 -35.43 32.68 -23.52
C TRP A 105 -35.41 31.78 -22.27
N ALA A 106 -36.53 31.15 -21.91
CA ALA A 106 -36.62 30.25 -20.75
C ALA A 106 -35.73 29.01 -20.91
N THR A 107 -35.73 28.39 -22.10
CA THR A 107 -34.89 27.21 -22.38
C THR A 107 -33.40 27.59 -22.38
N LYS A 108 -33.05 28.69 -23.05
CA LYS A 108 -31.67 29.19 -23.08
C LYS A 108 -31.17 29.58 -21.68
N LYS A 109 -31.98 30.26 -20.88
CA LYS A 109 -31.64 30.63 -19.51
C LYS A 109 -31.48 29.40 -18.61
N ALA A 110 -32.36 28.41 -18.74
CA ALA A 110 -32.25 27.15 -17.98
C ALA A 110 -30.99 26.37 -18.36
N MET A 111 -30.63 26.31 -19.65
CA MET A 111 -29.38 25.69 -20.12
C MET A 111 -28.14 26.44 -19.59
N LEU A 112 -28.13 27.77 -19.67
CA LEU A 112 -27.03 28.58 -19.13
C LEU A 112 -26.89 28.42 -17.61
N GLN A 113 -28.01 28.37 -16.89
CA GLN A 113 -28.00 28.16 -15.45
C GLN A 113 -27.55 26.73 -15.08
N ALA A 114 -27.97 25.72 -15.82
CA ALA A 114 -27.50 24.35 -15.61
C ALA A 114 -26.01 24.20 -15.93
N LEU A 115 -25.52 24.90 -16.95
CA LEU A 115 -24.10 24.97 -17.28
C LEU A 115 -23.31 25.65 -16.16
N ASP A 116 -23.75 26.82 -15.71
CA ASP A 116 -23.14 27.56 -14.59
C ASP A 116 -23.12 26.74 -13.29
N GLU A 117 -24.21 26.02 -12.99
CA GLU A 117 -24.26 25.11 -11.84
C GLU A 117 -23.32 23.92 -12.01
N SER A 118 -23.20 23.37 -13.22
CA SER A 118 -22.27 22.28 -13.53
C SER A 118 -20.81 22.73 -13.44
N GLU A 119 -20.46 23.89 -14.00
CA GLU A 119 -19.13 24.48 -13.93
C GLU A 119 -18.76 24.81 -12.49
N SER A 120 -19.67 25.44 -11.73
CA SER A 120 -19.48 25.73 -10.31
C SER A 120 -19.24 24.46 -9.50
N ARG A 121 -20.01 23.38 -9.75
CA ARG A 121 -19.80 22.08 -9.11
C ARG A 121 -18.45 21.47 -9.48
N PHE A 122 -18.05 21.53 -10.75
CA PHE A 122 -16.75 21.03 -11.19
C PHE A 122 -15.60 21.79 -10.50
N HIS A 123 -15.65 23.12 -10.49
CA HIS A 123 -14.68 23.95 -9.77
C HIS A 123 -14.63 23.61 -8.28
N ALA A 124 -15.77 23.41 -7.61
CA ALA A 124 -15.81 23.04 -6.21
C ALA A 124 -15.17 21.66 -5.93
N ILE A 125 -15.38 20.67 -6.81
CA ILE A 125 -14.76 19.34 -6.68
C ILE A 125 -13.24 19.45 -6.85
N VAL A 126 -12.80 20.17 -7.89
CA VAL A 126 -11.39 20.32 -8.22
C VAL A 126 -10.64 21.11 -7.13
N SER A 127 -11.20 22.21 -6.64
CA SER A 127 -10.56 23.06 -5.62
C SER A 127 -10.49 22.40 -4.24
N ASN A 128 -11.42 21.49 -3.91
CA ASN A 128 -11.39 20.74 -2.66
C ASN A 128 -10.64 19.40 -2.75
N THR A 129 -10.17 19.01 -3.95
CA THR A 129 -9.35 17.81 -4.10
C THR A 129 -7.94 18.10 -3.57
N PRO A 130 -7.40 17.31 -2.62
CA PRO A 130 -6.09 17.53 -2.00
C PRO A 130 -4.94 17.09 -2.92
N SER A 131 -5.04 17.39 -4.21
CA SER A 131 -4.07 17.06 -5.24
C SER A 131 -4.24 17.99 -6.43
N LEU A 132 -3.17 18.19 -7.18
CA LEU A 132 -3.20 18.97 -8.40
C LEU A 132 -3.93 18.15 -9.46
N VAL A 133 -5.07 18.65 -9.95
CA VAL A 133 -5.82 18.03 -11.04
C VAL A 133 -5.35 18.62 -12.35
N PHE A 134 -5.03 17.77 -13.32
CA PHE A 134 -4.50 18.20 -14.60
C PHE A 134 -5.15 17.46 -15.76
N GLN A 135 -5.07 18.08 -16.93
CA GLN A 135 -5.22 17.43 -18.23
C GLN A 135 -4.06 17.85 -19.12
N PHE A 136 -3.35 16.91 -19.72
CA PHE A 136 -2.28 17.21 -20.67
C PHE A 136 -2.38 16.34 -21.92
N ARG A 137 -1.72 16.79 -22.97
CA ARG A 137 -1.44 16.04 -24.20
C ARG A 137 -0.02 16.32 -24.67
N PHE A 138 0.46 15.57 -25.64
CA PHE A 138 1.70 15.91 -26.34
C PHE A 138 1.44 16.85 -27.52
N ASP A 139 2.36 17.78 -27.76
CA ASP A 139 2.44 18.49 -29.04
C ASP A 139 3.22 17.67 -30.09
N GLU A 140 3.36 18.23 -31.30
CA GLU A 140 4.08 17.58 -32.41
C GLU A 140 5.58 17.38 -32.12
N ASP A 141 6.14 18.19 -31.21
CA ASP A 141 7.54 18.15 -30.79
C ASP A 141 7.77 17.18 -29.60
N GLY A 142 6.70 16.57 -29.06
CA GLY A 142 6.77 15.65 -27.93
C GLY A 142 6.83 16.33 -26.55
N HIS A 143 6.51 17.62 -26.44
CA HIS A 143 6.40 18.32 -25.16
C HIS A 143 5.01 18.16 -24.53
N ILE A 144 4.99 18.24 -23.20
CA ILE A 144 3.76 18.15 -22.42
C ILE A 144 3.03 19.50 -22.46
N VAL A 145 1.85 19.52 -23.07
CA VAL A 145 0.97 20.68 -23.11
C VAL A 145 -0.20 20.47 -22.17
N PHE A 146 -0.25 21.26 -21.09
CA PHE A 146 -1.36 21.25 -20.15
C PHE A 146 -2.58 22.00 -20.70
N ILE A 147 -3.69 21.29 -20.89
CA ILE A 147 -4.99 21.85 -21.29
C ILE A 147 -5.67 22.46 -20.05
N PHE A 148 -5.60 21.73 -18.93
CA PHE A 148 -6.19 22.13 -17.65
C PHE A 148 -5.20 21.88 -16.52
N LEU A 149 -5.16 22.81 -15.56
CA LEU A 149 -4.41 22.75 -14.32
C LEU A 149 -5.27 23.41 -13.24
N SER A 150 -5.47 22.72 -12.12
CA SER A 150 -6.17 23.31 -10.96
C SER A 150 -5.30 24.34 -10.23
N GLU A 151 -5.92 25.17 -9.40
CA GLU A 151 -5.21 26.17 -8.58
C GLU A 151 -4.20 25.56 -7.60
N ALA A 152 -4.36 24.27 -7.26
CA ALA A 152 -3.41 23.50 -6.47
C ALA A 152 -2.02 23.37 -7.15
N CYS A 153 -1.90 23.74 -8.43
CA CYS A 153 -0.62 23.90 -9.13
C CYS A 153 0.37 24.76 -8.36
N LYS A 154 -0.06 25.90 -7.81
CA LYS A 154 0.82 26.78 -7.04
C LYS A 154 1.32 26.09 -5.77
N ALA A 155 0.44 25.40 -5.06
CA ALA A 155 0.77 24.75 -3.81
C ALA A 155 1.68 23.51 -3.97
N LEU A 156 1.67 22.86 -5.15
CA LEU A 156 2.46 21.66 -5.40
C LEU A 156 3.74 21.92 -6.21
N LEU A 157 3.69 22.78 -7.22
CA LEU A 157 4.78 23.06 -8.17
C LEU A 157 5.44 24.44 -7.97
N GLY A 158 4.88 25.29 -7.11
CA GLY A 158 5.35 26.67 -6.93
C GLY A 158 5.12 27.59 -8.13
N LEU A 159 4.30 27.15 -9.09
CA LEU A 159 4.05 27.85 -10.34
C LEU A 159 2.56 28.11 -10.53
N MET A 160 2.25 29.25 -11.15
CA MET A 160 0.88 29.53 -11.59
C MET A 160 0.54 28.70 -12.84
N PRO A 161 -0.70 28.20 -12.99
CA PRO A 161 -1.14 27.44 -14.16
C PRO A 161 -0.80 28.08 -15.51
N GLU A 162 -0.87 29.41 -15.60
CA GLU A 162 -0.63 30.17 -16.83
C GLU A 162 0.83 30.08 -17.31
N VAL A 163 1.78 29.86 -16.39
CA VAL A 163 3.20 29.73 -16.73
C VAL A 163 3.45 28.41 -17.43
N LEU A 164 2.96 27.31 -16.84
CA LEU A 164 3.09 25.96 -17.41
C LEU A 164 2.32 25.79 -18.73
N LYS A 165 1.19 26.49 -18.90
CA LYS A 165 0.45 26.51 -20.17
C LYS A 165 1.19 27.24 -21.29
N LYS A 166 2.04 28.23 -20.96
CA LYS A 166 2.80 29.02 -21.95
C LYS A 166 4.12 28.38 -22.36
N VAL A 167 4.72 27.58 -21.49
CA VAL A 167 6.03 26.97 -21.72
C VAL A 167 5.94 25.44 -21.58
N PRO A 168 5.63 24.71 -22.68
CA PRO A 168 5.41 23.26 -22.65
C PRO A 168 6.60 22.43 -22.10
N ALA A 169 7.83 22.90 -22.28
CA ALA A 169 9.03 22.19 -21.80
C ALA A 169 9.26 22.29 -20.29
N MET A 170 8.63 23.26 -19.61
CA MET A 170 8.95 23.63 -18.22
C MET A 170 8.78 22.47 -17.23
N PHE A 171 7.70 21.68 -17.37
CA PHE A 171 7.47 20.55 -16.46
C PHE A 171 8.52 19.45 -16.61
N SER A 172 8.93 19.14 -17.84
CA SER A 172 10.01 18.19 -18.11
C SER A 172 11.36 18.70 -17.60
N GLU A 173 11.60 20.02 -17.64
CA GLU A 173 12.79 20.64 -17.07
C GLU A 173 12.84 20.55 -15.55
N MET A 174 11.69 20.64 -14.87
CA MET A 174 11.59 20.44 -13.42
C MET A 174 11.92 19.00 -12.99
N MET A 175 11.66 17.99 -13.84
CA MET A 175 12.02 16.61 -13.52
C MET A 175 13.54 16.45 -13.45
N LEU A 176 14.00 15.77 -12.41
CA LEU A 176 15.41 15.42 -12.26
C LEU A 176 15.87 14.54 -13.44
N PRO A 177 17.09 14.76 -13.98
CA PRO A 177 17.59 14.02 -15.15
C PRO A 177 17.49 12.50 -15.02
N GLU A 178 17.73 11.97 -13.82
CA GLU A 178 17.69 10.53 -13.54
C GLU A 178 16.28 9.93 -13.63
N ASP A 179 15.25 10.75 -13.43
CA ASP A 179 13.86 10.28 -13.36
C ASP A 179 13.12 10.51 -14.70
N ARG A 180 13.69 11.27 -15.65
CA ARG A 180 13.10 11.55 -16.98
C ARG A 180 12.91 10.28 -17.82
N THR A 181 13.91 9.41 -17.88
CA THR A 181 13.84 8.16 -18.65
C THR A 181 12.71 7.26 -18.15
N SER A 182 12.56 7.14 -16.82
CA SER A 182 11.47 6.35 -16.22
C SER A 182 10.09 6.93 -16.55
N PHE A 183 9.97 8.27 -16.62
CA PHE A 183 8.73 8.93 -17.03
C PHE A 183 8.41 8.64 -18.50
N GLU A 184 9.39 8.80 -19.40
CA GLU A 184 9.27 8.51 -20.84
C GLU A 184 8.85 7.05 -21.11
N GLU A 185 9.42 6.08 -20.40
CA GLU A 185 9.00 4.68 -20.50
C GLU A 185 7.55 4.48 -20.04
N SER A 186 7.18 5.07 -18.90
CA SER A 186 5.85 4.93 -18.31
C SER A 186 4.76 5.56 -19.19
N ILE A 187 5.03 6.73 -19.78
CA ILE A 187 4.07 7.41 -20.65
C ILE A 187 3.95 6.72 -22.01
N THR A 188 5.05 6.21 -22.56
CA THR A 188 5.04 5.44 -23.82
C THR A 188 4.19 4.19 -23.68
N LEU A 189 4.36 3.46 -22.58
CA LEU A 189 3.54 2.29 -22.26
C LEU A 189 2.06 2.64 -22.11
N SER A 190 1.76 3.71 -21.37
CA SER A 190 0.38 4.20 -21.19
C SER A 190 -0.26 4.59 -22.52
N ALA A 191 0.49 5.23 -23.43
CA ALA A 191 0.02 5.62 -24.76
C ALA A 191 -0.25 4.41 -25.66
N SER A 192 0.65 3.42 -25.68
CA SER A 192 0.54 2.25 -26.56
C SER A 192 -0.53 1.26 -26.11
N GLU A 193 -0.68 1.06 -24.81
CA GLU A 193 -1.60 0.07 -24.24
C GLU A 193 -2.93 0.67 -23.75
N LEU A 194 -3.04 2.01 -23.75
CA LEU A 194 -4.16 2.75 -23.16
C LEU A 194 -4.40 2.41 -21.68
N THR A 195 -3.31 2.15 -20.95
CA THR A 195 -3.32 1.82 -19.52
C THR A 195 -3.15 3.06 -18.66
N VAL A 196 -3.56 2.98 -17.39
CA VAL A 196 -3.37 4.06 -16.42
C VAL A 196 -1.88 4.32 -16.21
N LEU A 197 -1.46 5.56 -16.42
CA LEU A 197 -0.14 6.04 -16.04
C LEU A 197 -0.09 6.19 -14.52
N ASN A 198 0.87 5.53 -13.88
CA ASN A 198 1.15 5.70 -12.47
C ASN A 198 2.66 5.79 -12.28
N TRP A 199 3.17 7.01 -12.22
CA TRP A 199 4.60 7.29 -12.15
C TRP A 199 4.94 8.00 -10.85
N GLU A 200 6.11 7.71 -10.30
CA GLU A 200 6.67 8.41 -9.16
C GLU A 200 8.08 8.88 -9.49
N GLY A 201 8.37 10.14 -9.22
CA GLY A 201 9.69 10.69 -9.46
C GLY A 201 9.90 12.02 -8.76
N ARG A 202 11.12 12.53 -8.87
CA ARG A 202 11.55 13.76 -8.22
C ARG A 202 11.49 14.93 -9.19
N ILE A 203 11.01 16.04 -8.67
CA ILE A 203 11.01 17.34 -9.34
C ILE A 203 11.74 18.37 -8.48
N TRP A 204 12.50 19.24 -9.14
CA TRP A 204 13.06 20.45 -8.55
C TRP A 204 12.03 21.57 -8.57
N ILE A 205 11.86 22.24 -7.44
CA ILE A 205 10.92 23.36 -7.31
C ILE A 205 11.70 24.62 -6.97
N ASP A 206 11.76 25.55 -7.92
CA ASP A 206 12.57 26.76 -7.81
C ASP A 206 12.10 27.71 -6.70
N GLU A 207 10.78 27.81 -6.46
CA GLU A 207 10.22 28.67 -5.40
C GLU A 207 10.73 28.29 -4.00
N TRP A 208 10.96 26.98 -3.75
CA TRP A 208 11.40 26.47 -2.45
C TRP A 208 12.85 26.03 -2.43
N GLN A 209 13.54 26.06 -3.58
CA GLN A 209 14.91 25.57 -3.75
C GLN A 209 15.10 24.16 -3.17
N ASP A 210 14.12 23.29 -3.42
CA ASP A 210 14.06 21.94 -2.84
C ASP A 210 13.53 20.92 -3.86
N THR A 211 13.93 19.67 -3.66
CA THR A 211 13.47 18.52 -4.43
C THR A 211 12.26 17.89 -3.76
N LYS A 212 11.17 17.71 -4.52
CA LYS A 212 9.97 17.01 -4.05
C LYS A 212 9.75 15.73 -4.83
N TRP A 213 9.30 14.69 -4.12
CA TRP A 213 8.74 13.51 -4.75
C TRP A 213 7.28 13.74 -5.10
N ILE A 214 6.91 13.42 -6.33
CA ILE A 214 5.53 13.44 -6.80
C ILE A 214 5.09 12.07 -7.25
N ASN A 215 3.80 11.76 -7.05
CA ASN A 215 3.10 10.71 -7.77
C ASN A 215 2.20 11.36 -8.82
N LEU A 216 2.35 10.94 -10.07
CA LEU A 216 1.52 11.35 -11.19
C LEU A 216 0.68 10.15 -11.61
N ARG A 217 -0.64 10.25 -11.42
CA ARG A 217 -1.58 9.20 -11.79
C ARG A 217 -2.62 9.75 -12.75
N SER A 218 -2.69 9.19 -13.96
CA SER A 218 -3.61 9.65 -14.99
C SER A 218 -4.11 8.55 -15.91
N SER A 219 -5.33 8.71 -16.42
CA SER A 219 -5.93 7.82 -17.40
C SER A 219 -5.85 8.43 -18.80
N PRO A 220 -5.44 7.66 -19.82
CA PRO A 220 -5.46 8.11 -21.21
C PRO A 220 -6.89 8.07 -21.78
N ARG A 221 -7.20 9.03 -22.65
CA ARG A 221 -8.42 9.09 -23.47
C ARG A 221 -8.05 9.50 -24.89
N ILE A 222 -8.56 8.74 -25.87
CA ILE A 222 -8.45 9.10 -27.29
C ILE A 222 -9.50 10.17 -27.61
N LEU A 223 -9.07 11.26 -28.24
CA LEU A 223 -9.92 12.35 -28.72
C LEU A 223 -10.41 12.10 -30.15
N ASN A 224 -11.37 12.91 -30.62
CA ASN A 224 -11.96 12.78 -31.96
C ASN A 224 -10.95 13.01 -33.10
N ASP A 225 -9.86 13.74 -32.83
CA ASP A 225 -8.75 14.00 -33.75
C ASP A 225 -7.69 12.87 -33.73
N GLY A 226 -7.90 11.83 -32.93
CA GLY A 226 -6.96 10.72 -32.75
C GLY A 226 -5.84 10.98 -31.75
N ALA A 227 -5.74 12.20 -31.19
CA ALA A 227 -4.75 12.51 -30.17
C ALA A 227 -5.09 11.85 -28.83
N ILE A 228 -4.08 11.49 -28.05
CA ILE A 228 -4.24 10.96 -26.69
C ILE A 228 -4.14 12.12 -25.70
N GLN A 229 -5.13 12.23 -24.82
CA GLN A 229 -5.15 13.15 -23.69
C GLN A 229 -5.11 12.36 -22.39
N TRP A 230 -4.26 12.76 -21.46
CA TRP A 230 -4.22 12.22 -20.11
C TRP A 230 -4.93 13.16 -19.15
N GLU A 231 -5.77 12.60 -18.29
CA GLU A 231 -6.41 13.32 -17.20
C GLU A 231 -6.17 12.60 -15.89
N GLY A 232 -5.84 13.36 -14.85
CA GLY A 232 -5.37 12.75 -13.63
C GLY A 232 -5.05 13.73 -12.52
N ILE A 233 -4.38 13.18 -11.52
CA ILE A 233 -3.95 13.90 -10.33
C ILE A 233 -2.45 13.76 -10.14
N MET A 234 -1.87 14.82 -9.58
CA MET A 234 -0.49 14.86 -9.12
C MET A 234 -0.49 15.16 -7.63
N THR A 235 0.24 14.35 -6.86
CA THR A 235 0.28 14.45 -5.40
C THR A 235 1.72 14.51 -4.93
N ASN A 236 2.02 15.37 -3.97
CA ASN A 236 3.33 15.40 -3.32
C ASN A 236 3.42 14.23 -2.32
N ILE A 237 4.37 13.33 -2.52
CA ILE A 237 4.59 12.14 -1.69
C ILE A 237 5.90 12.21 -0.91
N THR A 238 6.56 13.37 -0.86
CA THR A 238 7.87 13.57 -0.20
C THR A 238 7.85 13.13 1.26
N GLN A 239 6.85 13.57 2.02
CA GLN A 239 6.71 13.20 3.43
C GLN A 239 6.56 11.69 3.60
N SER A 240 5.69 11.06 2.81
CA SER A 240 5.48 9.61 2.87
C SER A 240 6.74 8.81 2.52
N LYS A 241 7.52 9.27 1.53
CA LYS A 241 8.82 8.65 1.18
C LYS A 241 9.82 8.78 2.32
N ASN A 242 9.92 9.96 2.94
CA ASN A 242 10.83 10.21 4.05
C ASN A 242 10.47 9.37 5.28
N GLU A 243 9.20 9.36 5.68
CA GLU A 243 8.70 8.54 6.79
C GLU A 243 8.99 7.05 6.56
N LYS A 244 8.72 6.55 5.35
CA LYS A 244 9.03 5.16 5.00
C LYS A 244 10.52 4.85 5.11
N HIS A 245 11.37 5.77 4.66
CA HIS A 245 12.82 5.63 4.75
C HIS A 245 13.32 5.64 6.21
N GLU A 246 12.82 6.56 7.03
CA GLU A 246 13.15 6.64 8.47
C GLU A 246 12.73 5.39 9.23
N ILE A 247 11.53 4.87 8.96
CA ILE A 247 11.04 3.61 9.55
C ILE A 247 11.98 2.46 9.19
N GLU A 248 12.38 2.35 7.92
CA GLU A 248 13.25 1.27 7.47
C GLU A 248 14.64 1.36 8.12
N GLN A 249 15.22 2.56 8.17
CA GLN A 249 16.49 2.79 8.88
C GLN A 249 16.38 2.47 10.37
N SER A 250 15.29 2.86 11.03
CA SER A 250 15.07 2.56 12.45
C SER A 250 14.95 1.06 12.68
N ARG A 251 14.27 0.33 11.79
CA ARG A 251 14.15 -1.14 11.87
C ARG A 251 15.51 -1.81 11.71
N GLN A 252 16.32 -1.36 10.76
CA GLN A 252 17.67 -1.87 10.56
C GLN A 252 18.54 -1.64 11.81
N ARG A 253 18.54 -0.43 12.37
CA ARG A 253 19.29 -0.11 13.60
C ARG A 253 18.83 -0.96 14.80
N LEU A 254 17.52 -1.19 14.95
CA LEU A 254 16.98 -2.04 16.01
C LEU A 254 17.41 -3.51 15.83
N ALA A 255 17.43 -4.01 14.58
CA ALA A 255 17.90 -5.36 14.29
C ALA A 255 19.39 -5.53 14.62
N GLU A 256 20.23 -4.56 14.22
CA GLU A 256 21.66 -4.54 14.53
C GLU A 256 21.91 -4.50 16.05
N LEU A 257 21.21 -3.62 16.77
CA LEU A 257 21.32 -3.52 18.23
C LEU A 257 20.88 -4.81 18.93
N SER A 258 19.77 -5.42 18.47
CA SER A 258 19.28 -6.69 19.01
C SER A 258 20.28 -7.82 18.81
N ALA A 259 20.87 -7.92 17.61
CA ALA A 259 21.91 -8.90 17.31
C ALA A 259 23.15 -8.70 18.19
N HIS A 260 23.58 -7.45 18.36
CA HIS A 260 24.72 -7.12 19.22
C HIS A 260 24.45 -7.42 20.70
N MET A 261 23.25 -7.12 21.21
CA MET A 261 22.86 -7.47 22.57
C MET A 261 22.84 -8.97 22.81
N GLU A 262 22.38 -9.75 21.83
CA GLU A 262 22.39 -11.21 21.93
C GLU A 262 23.82 -11.76 21.96
N GLN A 263 24.72 -11.20 21.14
CA GLN A 263 26.15 -11.56 21.17
C GLN A 263 26.79 -11.24 22.53
N ILE A 264 26.53 -10.06 23.10
CA ILE A 264 27.07 -9.69 24.42
C ILE A 264 26.53 -10.63 25.50
N LYS A 265 25.22 -10.92 25.51
CA LYS A 265 24.62 -11.88 26.45
C LYS A 265 25.28 -13.25 26.34
N GLU A 266 25.60 -13.66 25.11
CA GLU A 266 26.24 -14.93 24.87
C GLU A 266 27.67 -14.99 25.40
N GLN A 267 28.47 -13.97 25.11
CA GLN A 267 29.83 -13.85 25.65
C GLN A 267 29.82 -13.85 27.17
N GLU A 268 28.86 -13.17 27.79
CA GLU A 268 28.73 -13.11 29.24
C GLU A 268 28.32 -14.46 29.85
N ARG A 269 27.39 -15.19 29.21
CA ARG A 269 27.06 -16.58 29.62
C ARG A 269 28.30 -17.48 29.58
N GLN A 270 29.09 -17.38 28.52
CA GLN A 270 30.33 -18.16 28.40
C GLN A 270 31.37 -17.78 29.45
N ARG A 271 31.50 -16.48 29.76
CA ARG A 271 32.41 -15.98 30.81
C ARG A 271 32.01 -16.51 32.19
N ILE A 272 30.75 -16.37 32.56
CA ILE A 272 30.22 -16.85 33.84
C ILE A 272 30.36 -18.37 33.94
N GLY A 273 30.09 -19.11 32.86
CA GLY A 273 30.28 -20.56 32.83
C GLY A 273 31.73 -20.98 33.11
N ARG A 274 32.72 -20.24 32.60
CA ARG A 274 34.15 -20.48 32.93
C ARG A 274 34.45 -20.20 34.38
N GLU A 275 34.04 -19.03 34.89
CA GLU A 275 34.30 -18.63 36.28
C GLU A 275 33.69 -19.65 37.26
N ILE A 276 32.47 -20.14 37.00
CA ILE A 276 31.86 -21.19 37.82
C ILE A 276 32.66 -22.49 37.75
N HIS A 277 33.08 -22.94 36.57
CA HIS A 277 33.85 -24.18 36.44
C HIS A 277 35.20 -24.10 37.17
N ASP A 278 35.93 -23.01 36.95
CA ASP A 278 37.29 -22.85 37.45
C ASP A 278 37.29 -22.61 38.97
N ASP A 279 36.48 -21.69 39.48
CA ASP A 279 36.45 -21.37 40.91
C ASP A 279 35.66 -22.39 41.73
N LEU A 280 34.40 -22.65 41.37
CA LEU A 280 33.55 -23.55 42.18
C LEU A 280 33.95 -25.02 41.97
N GLY A 281 34.28 -25.43 40.74
CA GLY A 281 34.71 -26.80 40.44
C GLY A 281 36.04 -27.16 41.12
N GLY A 282 37.02 -26.25 41.07
CA GLY A 282 38.30 -26.41 41.76
C GLY A 282 38.14 -26.50 43.29
N ASN A 283 37.37 -25.60 43.89
CA ASN A 283 37.12 -25.59 45.33
C ASN A 283 36.40 -26.85 45.81
N LEU A 284 35.37 -27.30 45.10
CA LEU A 284 34.64 -28.53 45.45
C LEU A 284 35.52 -29.77 45.34
N THR A 285 36.42 -29.81 44.36
CA THR A 285 37.40 -30.89 44.20
C THR A 285 38.38 -30.93 45.38
N ALA A 286 38.89 -29.77 45.81
CA ALA A 286 39.75 -29.67 46.99
C ALA A 286 39.05 -30.14 48.26
N ILE A 287 37.78 -29.73 48.46
CA ILE A 287 36.95 -30.16 49.60
C ILE A 287 36.76 -31.68 49.55
N LYS A 288 36.44 -32.27 48.39
CA LYS A 288 36.26 -33.71 48.23
C LYS A 288 37.52 -34.51 48.57
N ILE A 289 38.68 -34.06 48.08
CA ILE A 289 39.98 -34.69 48.40
C ILE A 289 40.26 -34.65 49.92
N GLY A 290 40.01 -33.50 50.55
CA GLY A 290 40.16 -33.34 52.00
C GLY A 290 39.22 -34.27 52.77
N LEU A 291 37.96 -34.35 52.36
CA LEU A 291 36.95 -35.17 52.99
C LEU A 291 37.24 -36.68 52.86
N SER A 292 37.59 -37.15 51.66
CA SER A 292 38.00 -38.55 51.46
C SER A 292 39.25 -38.91 52.25
N SER A 293 40.16 -37.96 52.47
CA SER A 293 41.35 -38.15 53.33
C SER A 293 40.99 -38.28 54.81
N ILE A 294 39.97 -37.54 55.27
CA ILE A 294 39.43 -37.66 56.63
C ILE A 294 38.74 -39.01 56.79
N VAL A 295 37.86 -39.40 55.85
CA VAL A 295 37.13 -40.68 55.87
C VAL A 295 38.10 -41.86 56.00
N LYS A 296 39.22 -41.86 55.27
CA LYS A 296 40.25 -42.91 55.33
C LYS A 296 40.95 -43.04 56.68
N ARG A 297 40.91 -42.01 57.54
CA ARG A 297 41.58 -41.98 58.85
C ARG A 297 40.62 -42.26 60.01
N ILE A 298 39.32 -42.32 59.77
CA ILE A 298 38.31 -42.66 60.79
C ILE A 298 38.44 -44.16 61.12
N LYS A 299 38.52 -44.47 62.41
CA LYS A 299 38.63 -45.86 62.87
C LYS A 299 37.26 -46.58 62.79
N PRO A 300 37.22 -47.91 62.64
CA PRO A 300 35.97 -48.66 62.48
C PRO A 300 34.99 -48.57 63.66
N ASP A 301 35.48 -48.22 64.85
CA ASP A 301 34.70 -48.03 66.08
C ASP A 301 34.03 -46.64 66.19
N GLN A 302 34.33 -45.73 65.26
CA GLN A 302 33.83 -44.35 65.23
C GLN A 302 32.68 -44.17 64.23
N THR A 303 31.63 -44.99 64.36
CA THR A 303 30.53 -45.09 63.38
C THR A 303 29.78 -43.78 63.15
N GLU A 304 29.52 -42.99 64.19
CA GLU A 304 28.80 -41.70 64.07
C GLU A 304 29.61 -40.65 63.28
N LEU A 305 30.93 -40.64 63.46
CA LEU A 305 31.86 -39.77 62.72
C LEU A 305 31.93 -40.16 61.24
N LEU A 306 31.93 -41.48 60.97
CA LEU A 306 31.89 -42.01 59.61
C LEU A 306 30.57 -41.66 58.89
N GLU A 307 29.42 -41.76 59.56
CA GLU A 307 28.13 -41.35 59.01
C GLU A 307 28.08 -39.85 58.68
N LYS A 308 28.54 -38.99 59.60
CA LYS A 308 28.61 -37.53 59.35
C LYS A 308 29.54 -37.19 58.19
N ALA A 309 30.68 -37.86 58.08
CA ALA A 309 31.62 -37.66 56.97
C ALA A 309 31.01 -38.08 55.63
N LYS A 310 30.29 -39.22 55.58
CA LYS A 310 29.56 -39.66 54.37
C LYS A 310 28.41 -38.73 54.00
N GLN A 311 27.69 -38.17 54.97
CA GLN A 311 26.65 -37.16 54.70
C GLN A 311 27.26 -35.91 54.06
N LEU A 312 28.39 -35.42 54.58
CA LEU A 312 29.11 -34.29 53.98
C LEU A 312 29.61 -34.62 52.57
N GLU A 313 30.07 -35.84 52.33
CA GLU A 313 30.50 -36.30 51.00
C GLU A 313 29.34 -36.24 50.00
N GLY A 314 28.15 -36.72 50.41
CA GLY A 314 26.94 -36.64 49.60
C GLY A 314 26.48 -35.20 49.33
N ILE A 315 26.63 -34.27 50.27
CA ILE A 315 26.33 -32.84 50.03
C ILE A 315 27.30 -32.24 49.02
N VAL A 316 28.59 -32.55 49.13
CA VAL A 316 29.62 -32.09 48.18
C VAL A 316 29.34 -32.63 46.79
N ASP A 317 29.00 -33.92 46.67
CA ASP A 317 28.66 -34.54 45.38
C ASP A 317 27.41 -33.90 44.76
N ASN A 318 26.35 -33.68 45.54
CA ASN A 318 25.15 -32.99 45.06
C ASN A 318 25.44 -31.55 44.62
N THR A 319 26.33 -30.85 45.34
CA THR A 319 26.73 -29.47 45.00
C THR A 319 27.59 -29.45 43.75
N PHE A 320 28.47 -30.43 43.58
CA PHE A 320 29.30 -30.60 42.39
C PHE A 320 28.44 -30.85 41.15
N GLU A 321 27.49 -31.77 41.23
CA GLU A 321 26.53 -32.03 40.15
C GLU A 321 25.69 -30.78 39.81
N ALA A 322 25.23 -30.03 40.81
CA ALA A 322 24.48 -28.79 40.59
C ALA A 322 25.33 -27.71 39.92
N ALA A 323 26.57 -27.51 40.36
CA ALA A 323 27.50 -26.54 39.77
C ALA A 323 27.90 -26.95 38.35
N HIS A 324 28.12 -28.24 38.10
CA HIS A 324 28.44 -28.77 36.78
C HIS A 324 27.27 -28.60 35.80
N ARG A 325 26.03 -28.84 36.25
CA ARG A 325 24.82 -28.57 35.48
C ARG A 325 24.66 -27.08 35.15
N ILE A 326 24.79 -26.20 36.14
CA ILE A 326 24.69 -24.74 35.92
C ILE A 326 25.80 -24.25 34.98
N SER A 327 27.02 -24.76 35.15
CA SER A 327 28.13 -24.48 34.24
C SER A 327 27.81 -24.97 32.83
N GLY A 328 27.28 -26.18 32.67
CA GLY A 328 26.88 -26.75 31.38
C GLY A 328 25.77 -25.97 30.67
N ASP A 329 24.81 -25.44 31.43
CA ASP A 329 23.74 -24.56 30.92
C ASP A 329 24.28 -23.20 30.44
N LEU A 330 25.36 -22.71 31.07
CA LEU A 330 25.98 -21.41 30.76
C LEU A 330 27.10 -21.50 29.71
N ARG A 331 27.86 -22.59 29.72
CA ARG A 331 28.92 -22.95 28.79
C ARG A 331 28.92 -24.47 28.64
N PRO A 332 28.60 -25.03 27.47
CA PRO A 332 28.70 -26.46 27.28
C PRO A 332 30.18 -26.85 27.21
N ASN A 333 30.83 -27.02 28.37
CA ASN A 333 32.22 -27.49 28.49
C ASN A 333 32.39 -28.87 27.86
N ILE A 334 31.29 -29.60 27.68
CA ILE A 334 31.28 -30.87 26.95
C ILE A 334 31.65 -30.74 25.47
N LEU A 335 31.56 -29.54 24.88
CA LEU A 335 32.08 -29.29 23.54
C LEU A 335 33.61 -29.44 23.46
N GLU A 336 34.33 -29.35 24.58
CA GLU A 336 35.77 -29.63 24.63
C GLU A 336 36.08 -31.13 24.38
N LEU A 337 35.10 -32.02 24.61
CA LEU A 337 35.17 -33.45 24.25
C LEU A 337 34.71 -33.72 22.80
N GLY A 338 34.35 -32.68 22.05
CA GLY A 338 33.85 -32.77 20.69
C GLY A 338 32.32 -32.78 20.59
N ILE A 339 31.81 -32.36 19.42
CA ILE A 339 30.37 -32.20 19.18
C ILE A 339 29.58 -33.51 19.26
N VAL A 340 30.18 -34.64 18.83
CA VAL A 340 29.55 -35.96 18.90
C VAL A 340 29.25 -36.34 20.35
N ALA A 341 30.25 -36.24 21.23
CA ALA A 341 30.12 -36.53 22.65
C ALA A 341 29.14 -35.56 23.34
N ALA A 342 29.18 -34.28 22.96
CA ALA A 342 28.26 -33.27 23.47
C ALA A 342 26.79 -33.58 23.17
N ILE A 343 26.46 -33.94 21.93
CA ILE A 343 25.09 -34.27 21.55
C ILE A 343 24.64 -35.60 22.16
N GLU A 344 25.52 -36.60 22.22
CA GLU A 344 25.21 -37.87 22.87
C GLU A 344 24.84 -37.66 24.35
N TRP A 345 25.65 -36.89 25.07
CA TRP A 345 25.39 -36.56 26.46
C TRP A 345 24.10 -35.77 26.64
N GLN A 346 23.87 -34.74 25.83
CA GLN A 346 22.65 -33.92 25.91
C GLN A 346 21.39 -34.76 25.66
N THR A 347 21.46 -35.74 24.76
CA THR A 347 20.37 -36.68 24.47
C THR A 347 20.10 -37.61 25.66
N LYS A 348 21.16 -38.13 26.30
CA LYS A 348 21.04 -38.97 27.52
C LYS A 348 20.49 -38.19 28.71
N GLU A 349 20.95 -36.95 28.91
CA GLU A 349 20.43 -36.09 29.98
C GLU A 349 18.95 -35.73 29.76
N PHE A 350 18.55 -35.48 28.52
CA PHE A 350 17.13 -35.28 28.18
C PHE A 350 16.27 -36.49 28.55
N GLU A 351 16.70 -37.71 28.19
CA GLU A 351 15.97 -38.93 28.56
C GLU A 351 15.85 -39.09 30.08
N LYS A 352 16.95 -38.84 30.82
CA LYS A 352 16.98 -38.92 32.29
C LYS A 352 16.03 -37.92 32.96
N GLN A 353 15.94 -36.70 32.44
CA GLN A 353 15.14 -35.62 33.03
C GLN A 353 13.65 -35.70 32.67
N ILE A 354 13.34 -36.02 31.41
CA ILE A 354 11.98 -35.93 30.87
C ILE A 354 11.30 -37.31 30.85
N GLY A 355 12.06 -38.39 30.90
CA GLY A 355 11.55 -39.77 30.88
C GLY A 355 11.10 -40.25 29.49
N VAL A 356 11.53 -39.57 28.42
CA VAL A 356 11.22 -39.92 27.02
C VAL A 356 12.39 -40.69 26.43
N THR A 357 12.11 -41.88 25.88
CA THR A 357 13.14 -42.73 25.25
C THR A 357 13.84 -41.96 24.14
N SER A 358 15.16 -41.87 24.21
CA SER A 358 15.95 -41.06 23.28
C SER A 358 17.11 -41.86 22.71
N VAL A 359 17.29 -41.78 21.38
CA VAL A 359 18.33 -42.53 20.67
C VAL A 359 19.23 -41.56 19.94
N PHE A 360 20.52 -41.60 20.23
CA PHE A 360 21.54 -40.86 19.49
C PHE A 360 22.29 -41.79 18.53
N THR A 361 22.53 -41.33 17.30
CA THR A 361 23.37 -42.02 16.31
C THR A 361 24.30 -41.06 15.59
N SER A 362 25.54 -41.50 15.34
CA SER A 362 26.47 -40.78 14.47
C SER A 362 27.19 -41.74 13.52
N ASN A 363 27.58 -41.26 12.34
CA ASN A 363 28.37 -42.02 11.38
C ASN A 363 29.89 -41.92 11.62
N GLN A 364 30.33 -41.03 12.51
CA GLN A 364 31.73 -40.82 12.88
C GLN A 364 31.84 -40.70 14.41
N GLN A 365 32.95 -41.15 14.99
CA GLN A 365 33.18 -41.01 16.45
C GLN A 365 33.61 -39.59 16.83
N GLU A 366 34.34 -38.92 15.95
CA GLU A 366 34.77 -37.53 16.09
C GLU A 366 34.50 -36.79 14.79
N LEU A 367 34.06 -35.54 14.90
CA LEU A 367 33.75 -34.64 13.79
C LEU A 367 34.62 -33.41 13.91
N SER A 368 35.35 -33.08 12.84
CA SER A 368 36.10 -31.83 12.76
C SER A 368 35.12 -30.70 12.42
N VAL A 369 34.91 -29.80 13.37
CA VAL A 369 34.01 -28.65 13.26
C VAL A 369 34.70 -27.42 13.82
N THR A 370 34.40 -26.25 13.27
CA THR A 370 34.81 -25.00 13.91
C THR A 370 34.07 -24.83 15.24
N GLN A 371 34.63 -24.01 16.13
CA GLN A 371 34.00 -23.74 17.42
C GLN A 371 32.57 -23.17 17.26
N ASP A 372 32.36 -22.29 16.29
CA ASP A 372 31.06 -21.69 16.01
C ASP A 372 30.05 -22.71 15.46
N GLN A 373 30.49 -23.63 14.59
CA GLN A 373 29.67 -24.74 14.11
C GLN A 373 29.26 -25.67 15.27
N ALA A 374 30.21 -26.02 16.14
CA ALA A 374 29.97 -26.88 17.29
C ALA A 374 28.93 -26.26 18.26
N ILE A 375 29.11 -24.99 18.61
CA ILE A 375 28.18 -24.23 19.46
C ILE A 375 26.80 -24.16 18.82
N THR A 376 26.73 -23.88 17.51
CA THR A 376 25.47 -23.74 16.78
C THR A 376 24.70 -25.04 16.74
N LEU A 377 25.35 -26.16 16.35
CA LEU A 377 24.74 -27.49 16.32
C LEU A 377 24.24 -27.91 17.69
N PHE A 378 25.05 -27.71 18.73
CA PHE A 378 24.68 -28.05 20.10
C PHE A 378 23.45 -27.27 20.58
N ARG A 379 23.42 -25.95 20.34
CA ARG A 379 22.28 -25.09 20.72
C ARG A 379 20.99 -25.48 20.00
N ILE A 380 21.08 -25.80 18.71
CA ILE A 380 19.92 -26.25 17.95
C ILE A 380 19.42 -27.57 18.51
N CYS A 381 20.32 -28.52 18.81
CA CYS A 381 19.94 -29.77 19.45
C CYS A 381 19.24 -29.53 20.81
N GLN A 382 19.82 -28.68 21.65
CA GLN A 382 19.28 -28.38 22.98
C GLN A 382 17.88 -27.77 22.90
N GLU A 383 17.70 -26.75 22.06
CA GLU A 383 16.42 -26.06 21.92
C GLU A 383 15.38 -26.94 21.20
N ALA A 384 15.80 -27.81 20.26
CA ALA A 384 14.92 -28.83 19.69
C ALA A 384 14.39 -29.79 20.76
N LEU A 385 15.29 -30.32 21.60
CA LEU A 385 14.92 -31.18 22.73
C LEU A 385 14.02 -30.45 23.74
N PHE A 386 14.32 -29.20 24.06
CA PHE A 386 13.49 -28.38 24.93
C PHE A 386 12.07 -28.19 24.38
N ASN A 387 11.95 -27.91 23.09
CA ASN A 387 10.66 -27.78 22.42
C ASN A 387 9.88 -29.11 22.45
N ILE A 388 10.55 -30.25 22.25
CA ILE A 388 9.93 -31.57 22.36
C ILE A 388 9.40 -31.81 23.78
N ALA A 389 10.20 -31.56 24.82
CA ALA A 389 9.78 -31.71 26.22
C ALA A 389 8.53 -30.89 26.54
N LYS A 390 8.46 -29.66 26.02
CA LYS A 390 7.40 -28.72 26.35
C LYS A 390 6.12 -28.94 25.53
N HIS A 391 6.24 -29.38 24.28
CA HIS A 391 5.15 -29.29 23.30
C HIS A 391 4.76 -30.62 22.65
N ALA A 392 5.71 -31.53 22.42
CA ALA A 392 5.46 -32.66 21.53
C ALA A 392 4.64 -33.79 22.16
N LYS A 393 4.70 -33.99 23.49
CA LYS A 393 4.17 -35.23 24.15
C LYS A 393 4.68 -36.51 23.46
N ALA A 394 5.92 -36.47 22.98
CA ALA A 394 6.56 -37.57 22.28
C ALA A 394 6.87 -38.73 23.23
N LYS A 395 6.95 -39.95 22.69
CA LYS A 395 7.39 -41.16 23.39
C LYS A 395 8.80 -41.59 22.97
N LEU A 396 9.20 -41.20 21.76
CA LEU A 396 10.50 -41.51 21.19
C LEU A 396 11.08 -40.27 20.51
N VAL A 397 12.34 -39.98 20.83
CA VAL A 397 13.16 -38.98 20.15
C VAL A 397 14.36 -39.67 19.52
N LYS A 398 14.67 -39.28 18.28
CA LYS A 398 15.87 -39.72 17.57
C LYS A 398 16.70 -38.50 17.22
N VAL A 399 17.97 -38.52 17.60
CA VAL A 399 18.95 -37.50 17.26
C VAL A 399 20.03 -38.16 16.42
N ALA A 400 20.28 -37.65 15.22
CA ALA A 400 21.33 -38.12 14.35
C ALA A 400 22.28 -36.98 13.99
N LEU A 401 23.59 -37.21 14.14
CA LEU A 401 24.62 -36.29 13.69
C LEU A 401 25.51 -37.02 12.68
N THR A 402 25.44 -36.63 11.42
CA THR A 402 26.20 -37.26 10.33
C THR A 402 27.00 -36.24 9.55
N ALA A 403 28.19 -36.59 9.08
CA ALA A 403 28.90 -35.77 8.10
C ALA A 403 29.41 -36.57 6.91
N ASP A 404 29.50 -35.91 5.77
CA ASP A 404 30.23 -36.38 4.59
C ASP A 404 31.33 -35.37 4.20
N GLU A 405 31.92 -35.52 3.02
CA GLU A 405 33.00 -34.63 2.55
C GLU A 405 32.54 -33.18 2.31
N ARG A 406 31.24 -32.90 2.26
CA ARG A 406 30.65 -31.61 1.89
C ARG A 406 29.82 -30.97 2.98
N GLU A 407 29.07 -31.77 3.75
CA GLU A 407 28.11 -31.26 4.71
C GLU A 407 28.07 -32.05 6.03
N ILE A 408 27.82 -31.32 7.12
CA ILE A 408 27.45 -31.83 8.43
C ILE A 408 25.94 -31.67 8.57
N THR A 409 25.25 -32.77 8.86
CA THR A 409 23.81 -32.82 9.05
C THR A 409 23.48 -33.20 10.48
N LEU A 410 22.72 -32.35 11.17
CA LEU A 410 22.07 -32.67 12.44
C LEU A 410 20.56 -32.85 12.17
N GLU A 411 20.05 -34.00 12.58
CA GLU A 411 18.64 -34.35 12.46
C GLU A 411 18.06 -34.67 13.84
N VAL A 412 16.93 -34.05 14.18
CA VAL A 412 16.16 -34.33 15.40
C VAL A 412 14.73 -34.68 15.01
N VAL A 413 14.28 -35.87 15.40
CA VAL A 413 12.96 -36.40 15.05
C VAL A 413 12.22 -36.85 16.30
N ASP A 414 10.98 -36.39 16.47
CA ASP A 414 10.05 -36.89 17.48
C ASP A 414 8.84 -37.59 16.87
N ASP A 415 8.15 -38.40 17.66
CA ASP A 415 6.90 -39.09 17.31
C ASP A 415 5.65 -38.48 17.98
N GLY A 416 5.74 -37.22 18.41
CA GLY A 416 4.71 -36.51 19.15
C GLY A 416 3.66 -35.81 18.28
N ILE A 417 3.12 -34.73 18.83
CA ILE A 417 2.17 -33.82 18.19
C ILE A 417 3.01 -32.78 17.44
N GLY A 418 3.26 -33.04 16.17
CA GLY A 418 4.13 -32.23 15.32
C GLY A 418 3.67 -30.78 15.19
N ILE A 419 4.56 -29.94 14.66
CA ILE A 419 4.31 -28.50 14.48
C ILE A 419 3.38 -28.27 13.28
N GLU A 420 2.28 -27.54 13.49
CA GLU A 420 1.42 -27.06 12.39
C GLU A 420 2.06 -25.86 11.68
N PRO A 421 1.89 -25.68 10.36
CA PRO A 421 2.47 -24.54 9.62
C PRO A 421 2.06 -23.17 10.17
N SER A 422 0.87 -23.08 10.77
CA SER A 422 0.36 -21.87 11.43
C SER A 422 1.07 -21.53 12.74
N ASP A 423 1.68 -22.52 13.42
CA ASP A 423 2.46 -22.31 14.64
C ASP A 423 3.86 -21.74 14.34
N MET A 424 4.38 -22.00 13.15
CA MET A 424 5.67 -21.46 12.69
C MET A 424 5.63 -19.93 12.46
N LEU A 425 4.45 -19.38 12.17
CA LEU A 425 4.21 -17.96 11.90
C LEU A 425 3.83 -17.13 13.14
N LYS A 426 3.70 -17.76 14.31
CA LYS A 426 3.34 -17.05 15.56
C LYS A 426 4.50 -16.18 16.05
N ALA A 427 4.17 -14.98 16.52
CA ALA A 427 5.12 -13.99 17.04
C ALA A 427 5.98 -14.47 18.23
N ASN A 428 5.65 -15.61 18.85
CA ASN A 428 6.39 -16.21 19.97
C ASN A 428 7.41 -17.28 19.55
N SER A 429 7.61 -17.54 18.26
CA SER A 429 8.56 -18.54 17.74
C SER A 429 10.00 -18.02 17.67
N TYR A 430 10.43 -17.21 18.67
CA TYR A 430 11.76 -16.60 18.73
C TYR A 430 12.90 -17.63 18.69
N GLY A 431 12.71 -18.82 19.28
CA GLY A 431 13.69 -19.90 19.29
C GLY A 431 14.02 -20.41 17.88
N LEU A 432 13.00 -20.68 17.06
CA LEU A 432 13.16 -21.17 15.69
C LEU A 432 13.77 -20.11 14.76
N ARG A 433 13.37 -18.85 14.92
CA ARG A 433 13.92 -17.73 14.15
C ARG A 433 15.39 -17.49 14.48
N GLY A 434 15.74 -17.50 15.76
CA GLY A 434 17.13 -17.35 16.21
C GLY A 434 18.04 -18.48 15.71
N MET A 435 17.53 -19.73 15.60
CA MET A 435 18.29 -20.83 14.97
C MET A 435 18.56 -20.57 13.49
N SER A 436 17.54 -20.15 12.74
CA SER A 436 17.66 -19.92 11.30
C SER A 436 18.61 -18.77 10.98
N GLU A 437 18.56 -17.69 11.76
CA GLU A 437 19.45 -16.53 11.58
C GLU A 437 20.92 -16.91 11.85
N ARG A 438 21.20 -17.68 12.91
CA ARG A 438 22.57 -18.17 13.19
C ARG A 438 23.10 -19.13 12.14
N LEU A 439 22.24 -20.01 11.60
CA LEU A 439 22.65 -20.92 10.52
C LEU A 439 22.98 -20.17 9.24
N THR A 440 22.26 -19.09 8.94
CA THR A 440 22.51 -18.25 7.76
C THR A 440 23.91 -17.63 7.81
N LEU A 441 24.39 -17.22 9.00
CA LEU A 441 25.75 -16.69 9.18
C LEU A 441 26.85 -17.73 8.90
N LEU A 442 26.54 -19.02 9.02
CA LEU A 442 27.46 -20.12 8.77
C LEU A 442 27.22 -20.80 7.41
N ASN A 443 26.52 -20.13 6.48
CA ASN A 443 26.12 -20.68 5.17
C ASN A 443 25.36 -22.02 5.27
N GLY A 444 24.66 -22.23 6.39
CA GLY A 444 23.87 -23.43 6.66
C GLY A 444 22.43 -23.32 6.20
N SER A 445 21.73 -24.45 6.21
CA SER A 445 20.29 -24.53 5.96
C SER A 445 19.54 -25.15 7.13
N PHE A 446 18.31 -24.70 7.32
CA PHE A 446 17.40 -25.14 8.37
C PHE A 446 16.08 -25.57 7.74
N ASN A 447 15.61 -26.76 8.07
CA ASN A 447 14.35 -27.29 7.56
C ASN A 447 13.56 -27.96 8.67
N ILE A 448 12.27 -27.62 8.78
CA ILE A 448 11.32 -28.28 9.68
C ILE A 448 10.25 -28.94 8.84
N GLN A 449 10.04 -30.22 9.08
CA GLN A 449 9.08 -31.04 8.37
C GLN A 449 8.22 -31.82 9.36
N ARG A 450 7.03 -32.21 8.93
CA ARG A 450 6.22 -33.17 9.68
C ARG A 450 6.83 -34.57 9.54
N ALA A 451 7.06 -35.24 10.66
CA ALA A 451 7.55 -36.61 10.66
C ALA A 451 6.41 -37.58 10.28
N ALA A 452 6.77 -38.75 9.73
CA ALA A 452 5.82 -39.74 9.21
C ALA A 452 4.77 -40.25 10.23
N LYS A 453 5.04 -40.12 11.54
CA LYS A 453 4.14 -40.52 12.63
C LYS A 453 3.44 -39.35 13.33
N SER A 454 3.24 -38.24 12.61
CA SER A 454 2.61 -37.01 13.11
C SER A 454 3.47 -36.14 14.04
N GLY A 455 4.74 -36.46 14.30
CA GLY A 455 5.67 -35.63 15.08
C GLY A 455 6.43 -34.58 14.25
N THR A 456 7.52 -34.05 14.78
CA THR A 456 8.36 -33.04 14.11
C THR A 456 9.70 -33.65 13.67
N ARG A 457 10.19 -33.22 12.51
CA ARG A 457 11.52 -33.52 11.99
C ARG A 457 12.23 -32.21 11.73
N ILE A 458 13.31 -31.95 12.46
CA ILE A 458 14.19 -30.80 12.27
C ILE A 458 15.47 -31.30 11.61
N VAL A 459 15.86 -30.65 10.52
CA VAL A 459 17.11 -30.95 9.79
C VAL A 459 17.91 -29.67 9.64
N VAL A 460 19.15 -29.75 10.07
CA VAL A 460 20.15 -28.69 9.97
C VAL A 460 21.28 -29.20 9.10
N LYS A 461 21.75 -28.37 8.16
CA LYS A 461 22.92 -28.68 7.36
C LYS A 461 23.91 -27.53 7.42
N LEU A 462 25.19 -27.83 7.63
CA LEU A 462 26.31 -26.89 7.60
C LEU A 462 27.36 -27.40 6.61
N PRO A 463 28.05 -26.54 5.86
CA PRO A 463 29.17 -26.97 5.03
C PRO A 463 30.32 -27.47 5.90
N CYS A 464 30.97 -28.57 5.48
CA CYS A 464 32.24 -28.98 6.05
C CYS A 464 33.30 -27.95 5.65
N GLU A 465 33.70 -27.07 6.56
CA GLU A 465 34.89 -26.26 6.34
C GLU A 465 36.12 -27.15 6.52
N THR A 466 36.94 -27.24 5.49
CA THR A 466 38.23 -27.91 5.57
C THR A 466 39.06 -27.10 6.57
N VAL A 467 39.31 -27.66 7.75
CA VAL A 467 40.26 -27.09 8.72
C VAL A 467 41.62 -27.05 8.00
N HIS A 468 42.04 -25.86 7.58
CA HIS A 468 43.37 -25.63 7.03
C HIS A 468 44.39 -25.42 8.13
#